data_AF-A0A845CRH9-F1
#
_entry.id   AF-A0A845CRH9-F1
#
_cell.length_a   1.000
_cell.length_b   1.000
_cell.length_c   1.000
_cell.angle_alpha   90.00
_cell.angle_beta   90.00
_cell.angle_gamma   90.00
#
_symmetry.space_group_name_H-M   'P 1'
#
loop_
_entity.id
_entity.type
_entity.pdbx_description
1 polymer ?
#
loop_
_entity_poly.entity_id
_entity_poly.type
_entity_poly.pdbx_seq_one_letter_code
_entity_poly.pdbx_strand_id
1 'polypeptide(L)'
;MTTPPESSNPEREENAFADAPVENGDSPPEESISRFAGPVSLATLISRVAGFFRDMLIAKFFGAAMMADAFFVAFAIPNLFRRMFMEGALSSSFLPVYSDVREQSGPKEAKKFAGGMLVFLIFAGSAG
;
A
#
# COMPACT_ATOMS: atom_id res chain seq x y z
N MET A 1 1.06 -58.41 38.30
CA MET A 1 1.99 -57.26 38.24
C MET A 1 1.34 -56.20 37.37
N THR A 2 0.80 -55.15 37.98
CA THR A 2 0.13 -54.03 37.33
C THR A 2 1.19 -53.00 36.90
N THR A 3 1.18 -52.54 35.65
CA THR A 3 1.95 -51.33 35.28
C THR A 3 1.29 -50.10 35.93
N PRO A 4 2.07 -49.11 36.40
CA PRO A 4 1.51 -47.93 37.06
C PRO A 4 0.81 -47.00 36.05
N PRO A 5 -0.15 -46.17 36.49
CA PRO A 5 -0.82 -45.21 35.62
C PRO A 5 0.18 -44.15 35.15
N GLU A 6 0.23 -43.95 33.84
CA GLU A 6 1.02 -42.91 33.17
C GLU A 6 0.59 -41.55 33.70
N SER A 7 1.44 -40.96 34.54
CA SER A 7 1.23 -39.63 35.10
C SER A 7 1.15 -38.62 33.95
N SER A 8 -0.03 -38.02 33.81
CA SER A 8 -0.29 -36.80 33.06
C SER A 8 0.74 -35.74 33.44
N ASN A 9 1.83 -35.64 32.67
CA ASN A 9 2.81 -34.58 32.84
C ASN A 9 2.41 -33.41 31.92
N PRO A 10 1.80 -32.33 32.46
CA PRO A 10 1.38 -31.18 31.65
C PRO A 10 2.57 -30.46 30.98
N GLU A 11 3.79 -30.65 31.49
CA GLU A 11 5.00 -30.06 30.93
C GLU A 11 5.37 -30.64 29.54
N ARG A 12 4.93 -31.86 29.20
CA ARG A 12 5.20 -32.42 27.86
C ARG A 12 4.37 -31.77 26.77
N GLU A 13 3.18 -31.26 27.09
CA GLU A 13 2.34 -30.55 26.12
C GLU A 13 2.79 -29.10 25.93
N GLU A 14 3.28 -28.45 27.00
CA GLU A 14 3.84 -27.10 26.95
C GLU A 14 5.17 -27.05 26.16
N ASN A 15 6.03 -28.05 26.37
CA ASN A 15 7.31 -28.14 25.66
C ASN A 15 7.19 -28.74 24.25
N ALA A 16 6.08 -29.39 23.91
CA ALA A 16 5.85 -29.89 22.55
C ALA A 16 5.72 -28.76 21.51
N PHE A 17 5.30 -27.57 21.93
CA PHE A 17 5.28 -26.38 21.07
C PHE A 17 6.67 -25.73 20.96
N ALA A 18 7.50 -25.87 22.00
CA ALA A 18 8.87 -25.33 22.04
C ALA A 18 9.87 -26.17 21.22
N ASP A 19 9.63 -27.48 21.08
CA ASP A 19 10.44 -28.41 20.29
C ASP A 19 9.98 -28.52 18.82
N ALA A 20 8.99 -27.74 18.40
CA ALA A 20 8.64 -27.63 16.99
C ALA A 20 9.88 -27.17 16.21
N PRO A 21 10.21 -27.79 15.06
CA PRO A 21 11.36 -27.37 14.27
C PRO A 21 11.20 -25.89 13.95
N VAL A 22 12.07 -25.06 14.52
CA VAL A 22 12.19 -23.66 14.10
C VAL A 22 12.69 -23.74 12.67
N GLU A 23 11.75 -23.71 11.73
CA GLU A 23 12.03 -23.56 10.31
C GLU A 23 12.78 -22.25 10.18
N ASN A 24 14.11 -22.34 10.17
CA ASN A 24 15.00 -21.24 9.88
C ASN A 24 14.70 -20.87 8.43
N GLY A 25 13.72 -19.99 8.25
CA GLY A 25 13.40 -19.40 6.98
C GLY A 25 14.69 -18.80 6.45
N ASP A 26 15.20 -19.42 5.39
CA ASP A 26 16.31 -18.91 4.61
C ASP A 26 16.09 -17.40 4.44
N SER A 27 17.09 -16.61 4.84
CA SER A 27 17.03 -15.16 4.65
C SER A 27 16.72 -14.90 3.18
N PRO A 28 15.74 -14.03 2.85
CA PRO A 28 15.29 -13.87 1.47
C PRO A 28 16.51 -13.52 0.60
N PRO A 29 16.62 -14.12 -0.60
CA PRO A 29 17.78 -13.93 -1.46
C PRO A 29 17.97 -12.43 -1.73
N GLU A 30 19.19 -11.93 -1.53
CA GLU A 30 19.58 -10.51 -1.68
C GLU A 30 19.32 -9.91 -3.09
N GLU A 31 18.72 -10.67 -4.00
CA GLU A 31 18.60 -10.34 -5.42
C GLU A 31 17.45 -9.37 -5.79
N SER A 32 16.57 -8.99 -4.85
CA SER A 32 15.27 -8.41 -5.24
C SER A 32 15.08 -6.91 -5.04
N ILE A 33 16.02 -6.14 -4.46
CA ILE A 33 15.80 -4.70 -4.23
C ILE A 33 16.53 -3.83 -5.26
N SER A 34 17.70 -4.27 -5.73
CA SER A 34 18.56 -3.51 -6.66
C SER A 34 17.93 -3.31 -8.04
N ARG A 35 17.15 -4.29 -8.53
CA ARG A 35 16.50 -4.24 -9.86
C ARG A 35 15.35 -3.24 -9.93
N PHE A 36 14.65 -2.98 -8.82
CA PHE A 36 13.55 -2.01 -8.78
C PHE A 36 14.01 -0.60 -8.38
N ALA A 37 15.21 -0.44 -7.81
CA ALA A 37 15.75 0.86 -7.41
C ALA A 37 16.03 1.80 -8.61
N GLY A 38 16.47 1.25 -9.75
CA GLY A 38 16.75 2.03 -10.96
C GLY A 38 15.51 2.72 -11.55
N PRO A 39 14.43 1.98 -11.86
CA PRO A 39 13.20 2.57 -12.39
C PRO A 39 12.54 3.59 -11.44
N VAL A 40 12.53 3.31 -10.13
CA VAL A 40 11.90 4.19 -9.12
C VAL A 40 12.70 5.49 -8.94
N SER A 41 14.03 5.42 -8.90
CA SER A 41 14.88 6.62 -8.82
C SER A 41 14.76 7.47 -10.09
N LEU A 42 14.71 6.85 -11.27
CA LEU A 42 14.47 7.55 -12.53
C LEU A 42 13.10 8.23 -12.57
N ALA A 43 12.04 7.53 -12.16
CA ALA A 43 10.70 8.10 -12.04
C ALA A 43 10.64 9.28 -11.07
N THR A 44 11.40 9.20 -9.96
CA THR A 44 11.54 10.30 -8.99
C THR A 44 12.26 11.50 -9.60
N LEU A 45 13.34 11.27 -10.35
CA LEU A 45 14.10 12.32 -11.04
C LEU A 45 13.25 13.04 -12.09
N ILE A 46 12.53 12.27 -12.92
CA ILE A 46 11.64 12.81 -13.94
C ILE A 46 10.55 13.68 -13.29
N SER A 47 9.98 13.21 -12.17
CA SER A 47 8.98 13.97 -11.43
C SER A 47 9.52 15.30 -10.89
N ARG A 48 10.78 15.33 -10.42
CA ARG A 48 11.42 16.57 -9.99
C ARG A 48 11.67 17.54 -11.13
N VAL A 49 12.17 17.04 -12.26
CA VAL A 49 12.43 17.86 -13.45
C VAL A 49 11.12 18.43 -14.00
N ALA A 50 10.08 17.61 -14.11
CA ALA A 50 8.75 18.08 -14.52
C ALA A 50 8.19 19.15 -13.57
N GLY A 51 8.36 18.97 -12.26
CA GLY A 51 8.01 19.99 -11.25
C GLY A 51 8.78 21.30 -11.42
N PHE A 52 10.07 21.23 -11.75
CA PHE A 52 10.88 22.42 -12.05
C PHE A 52 10.41 23.15 -13.31
N PHE A 53 10.10 22.42 -14.39
CA PHE A 53 9.57 23.03 -15.61
C PHE A 53 8.23 23.70 -15.37
N ARG A 54 7.36 23.03 -14.59
CA ARG A 54 6.07 23.55 -14.15
C ARG A 54 6.25 24.89 -13.42
N ASP A 55 7.12 24.93 -12.42
CA ASP A 55 7.37 26.14 -11.63
C ASP A 55 8.00 27.26 -12.49
N MET A 56 8.88 26.92 -13.42
CA MET A 56 9.50 27.87 -14.35
C MET A 56 8.49 28.47 -15.35
N LEU A 57 7.58 27.66 -15.90
CA LEU A 57 6.54 28.13 -16.81
C LEU A 57 5.57 29.06 -16.08
N ILE A 58 5.16 28.71 -14.86
CA ILE A 58 4.23 29.50 -14.05
C ILE A 58 4.85 30.84 -13.66
N ALA A 59 6.12 30.84 -13.24
CA ALA A 59 6.85 32.07 -12.96
C ALA A 59 6.93 32.99 -14.19
N LYS A 60 7.11 32.41 -15.39
CA LYS A 60 7.21 33.17 -16.65
C LYS A 60 5.88 33.77 -17.13
N PHE A 61 4.76 33.07 -16.93
CA PHE A 61 3.46 33.50 -17.45
C PHE A 61 2.64 34.38 -16.46
N PHE A 62 2.85 34.26 -15.15
CA PHE A 62 1.92 34.83 -14.15
C PHE A 62 2.56 35.63 -12.99
N GLY A 63 3.88 35.57 -12.79
CA GLY A 63 4.56 36.27 -11.69
C GLY A 63 4.44 35.57 -10.33
N ALA A 64 5.45 35.76 -9.47
CA ALA A 64 5.73 34.89 -8.31
C ALA A 64 4.71 34.92 -7.15
N ALA A 65 3.88 35.96 -7.03
CA ALA A 65 3.12 36.22 -5.80
C ALA A 65 1.71 35.61 -5.74
N MET A 66 0.98 35.53 -6.86
CA MET A 66 -0.42 35.05 -6.87
C MET A 66 -0.54 33.55 -7.17
N MET A 67 0.52 32.96 -7.73
CA MET A 67 0.52 31.57 -8.18
C MET A 67 0.90 30.55 -7.12
N ALA A 68 1.72 30.92 -6.14
CA ALA A 68 2.09 30.00 -5.07
C ALA A 68 0.83 29.45 -4.37
N ASP A 69 -0.10 30.31 -3.99
CA ASP A 69 -1.33 29.90 -3.29
C ASP A 69 -2.24 29.01 -4.16
N ALA A 70 -2.58 29.44 -5.37
CA ALA A 70 -3.48 28.67 -6.25
C ALA A 70 -2.90 27.28 -6.60
N PHE A 71 -1.57 27.19 -6.69
CA PHE A 71 -0.89 25.98 -7.07
C PHE A 71 -0.64 25.04 -5.89
N PHE A 72 -0.29 25.56 -4.72
CA PHE A 72 -0.28 24.76 -3.49
C PHE A 72 -1.65 24.18 -3.19
N VAL A 73 -2.74 24.93 -3.42
CA VAL A 73 -4.12 24.44 -3.28
C VAL A 73 -4.42 23.34 -4.30
N ALA A 74 -4.07 23.52 -5.58
CA ALA A 74 -4.27 22.49 -6.61
C ALA A 74 -3.52 21.17 -6.31
N PHE A 75 -2.33 21.25 -5.70
CA PHE A 75 -1.54 20.07 -5.30
C PHE A 75 -1.91 19.52 -3.92
N ALA A 76 -2.71 20.25 -3.13
CA ALA A 76 -3.26 19.74 -1.88
C ALA A 76 -4.33 18.67 -2.12
N ILE A 77 -5.13 18.79 -3.19
CA ILE A 77 -6.20 17.83 -3.52
C ILE A 77 -5.65 16.40 -3.71
N PRO A 78 -4.62 16.15 -4.54
CA PRO A 78 -4.02 14.82 -4.68
C PRO A 78 -3.37 14.31 -3.38
N ASN A 79 -2.74 15.20 -2.61
CA ASN A 79 -2.06 14.83 -1.37
C ASN A 79 -3.05 14.46 -0.27
N LEU A 80 -4.21 15.13 -0.21
CA LEU A 80 -5.29 14.81 0.70
C LEU A 80 -5.91 13.46 0.34
N PHE A 81 -6.17 13.22 -0.94
CA PHE A 81 -6.55 11.90 -1.44
C PHE A 81 -5.54 10.85 -1.00
N ARG A 82 -4.27 11.03 -1.36
CA ARG A 82 -3.20 10.10 -0.99
C ARG A 82 -3.14 9.83 0.51
N ARG A 83 -3.32 10.84 1.36
CA ARG A 83 -3.38 10.66 2.82
C ARG A 83 -4.58 9.81 3.25
N MET A 84 -5.78 10.08 2.74
CA MET A 84 -6.97 9.27 3.05
C MET A 84 -6.84 7.80 2.61
N PHE A 85 -6.09 7.50 1.54
CA PHE A 85 -5.83 6.12 1.09
C PHE A 85 -4.60 5.46 1.74
N MET A 86 -3.54 6.22 2.04
CA MET A 86 -2.30 5.72 2.64
C MET A 86 -2.36 5.59 4.17
N GLU A 87 -3.15 6.41 4.85
CA GLU A 87 -3.36 6.32 6.31
C GLU A 87 -4.22 5.11 6.72
N GLY A 88 -4.64 4.27 5.76
CA GLY A 88 -5.00 2.86 6.00
C GLY A 88 -6.49 2.55 6.09
N ALA A 89 -7.37 3.56 6.10
CA ALA A 89 -8.82 3.33 6.18
C ALA A 89 -9.34 2.53 4.97
N LEU A 90 -8.92 2.89 3.75
CA LEU A 90 -9.31 2.12 2.58
C LEU A 90 -8.52 0.82 2.45
N SER A 91 -7.20 0.82 2.70
CA SER A 91 -6.37 -0.36 2.44
C SER A 91 -6.70 -1.54 3.37
N SER A 92 -7.12 -1.29 4.61
CA SER A 92 -7.51 -2.32 5.58
C SER A 92 -8.90 -2.91 5.31
N SER A 93 -9.85 -2.12 4.81
CA SER A 93 -11.20 -2.60 4.48
C SER A 93 -11.36 -3.04 3.03
N PHE A 94 -10.53 -2.54 2.11
CA PHE A 94 -10.62 -2.86 0.69
C PHE A 94 -10.01 -4.22 0.35
N LEU A 95 -8.88 -4.59 0.97
CA LEU A 95 -8.24 -5.89 0.68
C LEU A 95 -9.17 -7.09 0.94
N PRO A 96 -9.83 -7.18 2.12
CA PRO A 96 -10.74 -8.29 2.40
C PRO A 96 -11.93 -8.32 1.44
N VAL A 97 -12.56 -7.16 1.20
CA VAL A 97 -13.74 -7.04 0.33
C VAL A 97 -13.38 -7.33 -1.14
N TYR A 98 -12.22 -6.89 -1.61
CA TYR A 98 -11.75 -7.18 -2.96
C TYR A 98 -11.45 -8.66 -3.15
N SER A 99 -10.86 -9.31 -2.14
CA SER A 99 -10.62 -10.77 -2.16
C SER A 99 -11.94 -11.53 -2.19
N ASP A 100 -12.92 -11.15 -1.37
CA ASP A 100 -14.25 -11.77 -1.37
C ASP A 100 -14.96 -11.63 -2.73
N VAL A 101 -14.96 -10.43 -3.32
CA VAL A 101 -15.58 -10.20 -4.64
C VAL A 101 -14.86 -11.00 -5.73
N ARG A 102 -13.53 -11.11 -5.64
CA ARG A 102 -12.73 -11.90 -6.58
C ARG A 102 -13.00 -13.39 -6.47
N GLU A 103 -13.18 -13.90 -5.27
CA GLU A 103 -13.43 -15.32 -5.01
C GLU A 103 -14.86 -15.72 -5.38
N GLN A 104 -15.85 -14.89 -5.06
CA GLN A 104 -17.27 -15.20 -5.33
C GLN A 104 -17.70 -14.89 -6.76
N SER A 105 -17.23 -13.78 -7.33
CA SER A 105 -17.71 -13.24 -8.63
C SER A 105 -16.66 -13.28 -9.74
N GLY A 106 -15.46 -13.72 -9.42
CA GLY A 106 -14.37 -13.87 -10.37
C GLY A 106 -13.65 -12.56 -10.72
N PRO A 107 -12.56 -12.67 -11.50
CA PRO A 107 -11.62 -11.56 -11.72
C PRO A 107 -12.18 -10.40 -12.55
N LYS A 108 -13.23 -10.61 -13.36
CA LYS A 108 -13.86 -9.53 -14.15
C LYS A 108 -14.71 -8.60 -13.28
N GLU A 109 -15.50 -9.14 -12.37
CA GLU A 109 -16.32 -8.35 -11.43
C GLU A 109 -15.45 -7.61 -10.42
N ALA A 110 -14.42 -8.25 -9.88
CA ALA A 110 -13.45 -7.59 -8.99
C ALA A 110 -12.77 -6.38 -9.66
N LYS A 111 -12.39 -6.48 -10.94
CA LYS A 111 -11.84 -5.35 -11.71
C LYS A 111 -12.86 -4.23 -11.92
N LYS A 112 -14.13 -4.56 -12.13
CA LYS A 112 -15.22 -3.58 -12.30
C LYS A 112 -15.51 -2.86 -10.98
N PHE A 113 -15.51 -3.59 -9.86
CA PHE A 113 -15.62 -3.03 -8.51
C PHE A 113 -14.47 -2.06 -8.20
N ALA A 114 -13.22 -2.49 -8.43
CA ALA A 114 -12.05 -1.62 -8.25
C ALA A 114 -12.08 -0.37 -9.16
N GLY A 115 -12.49 -0.55 -10.42
CA GLY A 115 -12.67 0.56 -11.37
C GLY A 115 -13.77 1.53 -10.94
N GLY A 116 -14.90 1.03 -10.45
CA GLY A 116 -16.00 1.86 -9.94
C GLY A 116 -15.60 2.65 -8.69
N MET A 117 -14.85 2.02 -7.79
CA MET A 117 -14.29 2.69 -6.62
C MET A 117 -13.29 3.78 -7.04
N LEU A 118 -12.41 3.51 -8.00
CA LEU A 118 -11.49 4.52 -8.55
C LEU A 118 -12.22 5.72 -9.16
N VAL A 119 -13.28 5.49 -9.93
CA VAL A 119 -14.10 6.55 -10.53
C VAL A 119 -14.81 7.36 -9.45
N PHE A 120 -15.40 6.70 -8.45
CA PHE A 120 -16.04 7.36 -7.30
C PHE A 120 -15.05 8.26 -6.56
N LEU A 121 -13.83 7.79 -6.36
CA LEU A 121 -12.77 8.56 -5.72
C LEU A 121 -12.38 9.79 -6.54
N ILE A 122 -12.21 9.65 -7.85
CA ILE A 122 -11.89 10.79 -8.74
C ILE A 122 -13.03 11.83 -8.71
N PHE A 123 -14.29 11.41 -8.68
CA PHE A 123 -15.46 12.31 -8.67
C PHE A 123 -15.74 12.93 -7.29
N ALA A 124 -15.58 12.17 -6.21
CA ALA A 124 -15.74 12.69 -4.86
C ALA A 124 -14.67 13.75 -4.53
N GLY A 125 -13.50 13.65 -5.16
CA GLY A 125 -12.42 14.64 -5.03
C GLY A 125 -12.54 15.88 -5.90
N SER A 126 -13.46 15.92 -6.86
CA SER A 126 -13.68 17.09 -7.72
C SER A 126 -14.84 17.99 -7.27
N ALA A 127 -15.58 17.60 -6.23
CA ALA A 127 -16.75 18.31 -5.71
C ALA A 127 -16.47 19.20 -4.48
N GLY A 128 -15.20 19.48 -4.17
CA GLY A 128 -14.77 20.29 -3.01
C GLY A 128 -13.88 21.46 -3.40
#